data_AF-A0A958QQG4-F1
#
_entry.id   AF-A0A958QQG4-F1
#
_cell.length_a   1.000
_cell.length_b   1.000
_cell.length_c   1.000
_cell.angle_alpha   90.00
_cell.angle_beta   90.00
_cell.angle_gamma   90.00
#
_symmetry.space_group_name_H-M   'P 1'
#
loop_
_entity.id
_entity.type
_entity.pdbx_description
1 polymer ?
#
loop_
_entity_poly.entity_id
_entity_poly.type
_entity_poly.pdbx_seq_one_letter_code
_entity_poly.pdbx_strand_id
1 'polypeptide(L)'
;MKRTSLKYLIVSSLLLAGVVGCSSRPSSIIPSTSPLPAGVRGTIPTKGSDCEVNLLGLIPLTASPDTAQALDEAKKNADVDVLTDVTVDFSRGYYILFSNQCVRVSGMGVPRERLQGFLENRRIY
;
A
#
# COMPACT_ATOMS: atom_id res chain seq x y z
N MET A 1 25.36 40.63 -20.29
CA MET A 1 24.26 40.02 -19.50
C MET A 1 24.85 39.05 -18.47
N LYS A 2 24.29 39.05 -17.27
CA LYS A 2 24.92 38.75 -15.97
C LYS A 2 25.20 37.25 -15.73
N ARG A 3 26.48 36.85 -15.60
CA ARG A 3 26.91 35.53 -15.07
C ARG A 3 26.37 35.23 -13.67
N THR A 4 26.00 36.26 -12.90
CA THR A 4 25.37 36.12 -11.58
C THR A 4 23.94 35.60 -11.67
N SER A 5 23.14 36.04 -12.66
CA SER A 5 21.76 35.58 -12.84
C SER A 5 21.65 34.10 -13.22
N LEU A 6 22.65 33.54 -13.92
CA LEU A 6 22.68 32.12 -14.28
C LEU A 6 22.90 31.22 -13.06
N LYS A 7 23.72 31.65 -12.09
CA LYS A 7 23.94 30.91 -10.84
C LYS A 7 22.67 30.87 -9.98
N TYR A 8 21.95 31.99 -9.88
CA TYR A 8 20.68 32.03 -9.14
C TYR A 8 19.59 31.20 -9.80
N LEU A 9 19.53 31.12 -11.13
CA LEU A 9 18.60 30.24 -11.84
C LEU A 9 18.88 28.76 -11.58
N ILE A 10 20.14 28.35 -11.57
CA ILE A 10 20.53 26.96 -11.29
C ILE A 10 20.24 26.60 -9.83
N VAL A 11 20.56 27.48 -8.88
CA VAL A 11 20.28 27.26 -7.45
C VAL A 11 18.76 27.23 -7.19
N SER A 12 17.98 28.10 -7.84
CA SER A 12 16.51 28.10 -7.74
C SER A 12 15.89 26.81 -8.29
N SER A 13 16.36 26.34 -9.46
CA SER A 13 15.90 25.08 -10.06
C SER A 13 16.24 23.86 -9.19
N LEU A 14 17.44 23.84 -8.59
CA LEU A 14 17.87 22.76 -7.70
C LEU A 14 17.06 22.75 -6.38
N LEU A 15 16.69 23.93 -5.86
CA LEU A 15 15.78 24.04 -4.71
C LEU A 15 14.38 23.52 -5.05
N LEU A 16 13.81 23.88 -6.22
CA LEU A 16 12.49 23.42 -6.63
C LEU A 16 12.43 21.90 -6.87
N ALA A 17 13.49 21.32 -7.44
CA ALA A 17 13.58 19.87 -7.64
C ALA A 17 13.68 19.08 -6.33
N GLY A 18 14.18 19.69 -5.25
CA GLY A 18 14.28 19.05 -3.93
C GLY A 18 12.96 18.96 -3.16
N VAL A 19 11.93 19.71 -3.57
CA VAL A 19 10.65 19.81 -2.84
C VAL A 19 9.58 18.84 -3.36
N VAL A 20 9.84 18.11 -4.45
CA VAL A 20 8.90 17.15 -5.02
C VAL A 20 9.56 15.78 -5.11
N GLY A 21 9.26 14.92 -4.15
CA GLY A 21 9.89 13.61 -4.01
C GLY A 21 8.86 12.55 -3.69
N CYS A 22 8.78 11.51 -4.52
CA CYS A 22 8.03 10.30 -4.20
C CYS A 22 9.03 9.18 -3.95
N SER A 23 8.98 8.60 -2.75
CA SER A 23 9.77 7.42 -2.40
C SER A 23 8.83 6.30 -2.03
N SER A 24 9.00 5.14 -2.67
CA SER A 24 8.31 3.91 -2.27
C SER A 24 9.34 2.97 -1.70
N ARG A 25 9.13 2.52 -0.47
CA ARG A 25 10.00 1.60 0.26
C ARG A 25 9.21 0.34 0.60
N PRO A 26 9.60 -0.83 0.09
CA PRO A 26 9.07 -2.09 0.61
C PRO A 26 9.53 -2.22 2.07
N SER A 27 8.61 -2.58 2.96
CA SER A 27 8.90 -2.65 4.40
C SER A 27 8.95 -4.08 4.92
N SER A 28 8.06 -4.94 4.44
CA SER A 28 7.93 -6.31 4.94
C SER A 28 7.17 -7.17 3.95
N ILE A 29 7.61 -8.43 3.84
CA ILE A 29 6.92 -9.51 3.14
C ILE A 29 6.55 -10.52 4.21
N ILE A 30 5.26 -10.81 4.35
CA ILE A 30 4.72 -11.73 5.34
C ILE A 30 4.17 -12.94 4.58
N PRO A 31 4.65 -14.16 4.88
CA PRO A 31 4.33 -15.34 4.07
C PRO A 31 2.85 -15.71 4.11
N SER A 32 2.17 -15.52 5.24
CA SER A 32 0.72 -15.69 5.31
C SER A 32 0.13 -15.01 6.53
N THR A 33 -1.07 -14.43 6.38
CA THR A 33 -1.85 -13.88 7.50
C THR A 33 -2.76 -14.92 8.14
N SER A 34 -2.92 -16.08 7.50
CA SER A 34 -3.71 -17.21 8.00
C SER A 34 -3.25 -18.52 7.32
N PRO A 35 -3.25 -19.67 8.00
CA PRO A 35 -2.85 -20.94 7.41
C PRO A 35 -3.79 -21.32 6.26
N LEU A 36 -3.24 -21.60 5.08
CA LEU A 36 -4.04 -22.11 3.97
C LEU A 36 -4.33 -23.59 4.17
N PRO A 37 -5.59 -24.02 4.05
CA PRO A 37 -5.89 -25.43 3.99
C PRO A 37 -5.20 -26.06 2.77
N ALA A 38 -4.43 -27.12 3.00
CA ALA A 38 -3.79 -27.87 1.92
C ALA A 38 -4.84 -28.36 0.90
N GLY A 39 -4.65 -28.03 -0.39
CA GLY A 39 -5.53 -28.45 -1.48
C GLY A 39 -6.42 -27.35 -2.07
N VAL A 40 -6.45 -26.16 -1.45
CA VAL A 40 -7.19 -25.01 -1.99
C VAL A 40 -6.46 -24.47 -3.23
N ARG A 41 -7.12 -24.54 -4.39
CA ARG A 41 -6.60 -24.03 -5.67
C ARG A 41 -7.29 -22.73 -6.05
N GLY A 42 -6.55 -21.89 -6.75
CA GLY A 42 -7.07 -20.70 -7.44
C GLY A 42 -7.17 -19.47 -6.54
N THR A 43 -6.00 -18.95 -6.24
CA THR A 43 -5.78 -17.64 -5.63
C THR A 43 -6.05 -16.52 -6.64
N ILE A 44 -6.61 -15.41 -6.17
CA ILE A 44 -6.79 -14.17 -6.92
C ILE A 44 -5.87 -13.08 -6.37
N PRO A 45 -5.32 -12.20 -7.22
CA PRO A 45 -4.54 -11.07 -6.74
C PRO A 45 -5.45 -10.08 -6.02
N THR A 46 -5.00 -9.59 -4.86
CA THR A 46 -5.75 -8.66 -4.01
C THR A 46 -4.86 -7.48 -3.63
N LYS A 47 -5.47 -6.30 -3.54
CA LYS A 47 -4.76 -5.05 -3.21
C LYS A 47 -5.66 -4.16 -2.36
N GLY A 48 -5.06 -3.52 -1.36
CA GLY A 48 -5.69 -2.51 -0.54
C GLY A 48 -4.66 -1.45 -0.16
N SER A 49 -5.11 -0.25 0.15
CA SER A 49 -4.21 0.85 0.45
C SER A 49 -4.85 1.89 1.33
N ASP A 50 -4.20 2.22 2.44
CA ASP A 50 -4.62 3.29 3.32
C ASP A 50 -3.65 4.47 3.25
N CYS A 51 -4.16 5.69 3.08
CA CYS A 51 -3.36 6.89 2.79
C CYS A 51 -3.69 8.05 3.73
N GLU A 52 -2.67 8.55 4.41
CA GLU A 52 -2.65 9.82 5.11
C GLU A 52 -2.26 10.96 4.16
N VAL A 53 -2.96 12.08 4.22
CA VAL A 53 -2.64 13.31 3.49
C VAL A 53 -2.47 14.44 4.51
N ASN A 54 -1.32 15.12 4.45
CA ASN A 54 -1.01 16.28 5.26
C ASN A 54 -0.91 17.53 4.40
N LEU A 55 -1.52 18.61 4.84
CA LEU A 55 -1.38 19.95 4.26
C LEU A 55 -0.09 20.59 4.78
N LEU A 56 0.71 21.15 3.87
CA LEU A 56 2.03 21.75 4.16
C LEU A 56 2.99 20.82 4.93
N GLY A 57 2.76 19.50 4.88
CA GLY A 57 3.56 18.52 5.62
C GLY A 57 3.36 18.51 7.14
N LEU A 58 2.42 19.28 7.68
CA LEU A 58 2.24 19.48 9.13
C LEU A 58 0.81 19.23 9.62
N ILE A 59 -0.20 19.60 8.83
CA ILE A 59 -1.60 19.50 9.27
C ILE A 59 -2.22 18.25 8.65
N PRO A 60 -2.49 17.19 9.43
CA PRO A 60 -3.14 16.00 8.90
C PRO A 60 -4.59 16.31 8.51
N LEU A 61 -4.91 16.06 7.24
CA LEU A 61 -6.27 16.14 6.71
C LEU A 61 -7.00 14.81 6.85
N THR A 62 -6.25 13.70 6.89
CA THR A 62 -6.79 12.35 7.06
C THR A 62 -6.09 11.63 8.21
N ALA A 63 -6.68 10.52 8.65
CA ALA A 63 -6.12 9.71 9.72
C ALA A 63 -4.80 9.04 9.29
N SER A 64 -3.99 8.66 10.27
CA SER A 64 -2.73 7.98 10.01
C SER A 64 -2.92 6.61 9.37
N PRO A 65 -2.03 6.23 8.44
CA PRO A 65 -2.27 5.08 7.61
C PRO A 65 -2.01 3.81 8.42
N ASP A 66 -2.96 2.90 8.39
CA ASP A 66 -2.93 1.65 9.14
C ASP A 66 -2.81 0.44 8.20
N THR A 67 -1.85 -0.44 8.50
CA THR A 67 -1.67 -1.72 7.81
C THR A 67 -2.89 -2.63 7.97
N ALA A 68 -3.56 -2.61 9.13
CA ALA A 68 -4.77 -3.38 9.37
C ALA A 68 -5.94 -2.91 8.49
N GLN A 69 -6.10 -1.60 8.30
CA GLN A 69 -7.12 -1.04 7.42
C GLN A 69 -6.83 -1.36 5.95
N ALA A 70 -5.57 -1.19 5.51
CA ALA A 70 -5.17 -1.55 4.16
C ALA A 70 -5.34 -3.05 3.87
N LEU A 71 -5.13 -3.92 4.87
CA LEU A 71 -5.35 -5.36 4.76
C LEU A 71 -6.85 -5.71 4.69
N ASP A 72 -7.67 -5.08 5.53
CA ASP A 72 -9.13 -5.27 5.51
C ASP A 72 -9.74 -4.79 4.18
N GLU A 73 -9.26 -3.67 3.66
CA GLU A 73 -9.65 -3.18 2.34
C GLU A 73 -9.24 -4.16 1.23
N ALA A 74 -8.04 -4.74 1.30
CA ALA A 74 -7.60 -5.76 0.34
C ALA A 74 -8.50 -7.00 0.35
N LYS A 75 -8.96 -7.42 1.54
CA LYS A 75 -9.91 -8.54 1.70
C LYS A 75 -11.28 -8.22 1.12
N LYS A 76 -11.80 -7.02 1.41
CA LYS A 76 -13.10 -6.54 0.93
C LYS A 76 -13.12 -6.38 -0.58
N ASN A 77 -12.08 -5.81 -1.17
CA ASN A 77 -12.00 -5.56 -2.62
C ASN A 77 -12.05 -6.83 -3.46
N ALA A 78 -11.54 -7.94 -2.92
CA ALA A 78 -11.46 -9.21 -3.62
C ALA A 78 -12.42 -10.28 -3.08
N ASP A 79 -13.24 -9.95 -2.08
CA ASP A 79 -14.11 -10.88 -1.34
C ASP A 79 -13.39 -12.18 -0.92
N VAL A 80 -12.24 -12.01 -0.25
CA VAL A 80 -11.40 -13.11 0.25
C VAL A 80 -11.32 -13.09 1.77
N ASP A 81 -11.30 -14.27 2.39
CA ASP A 81 -11.09 -14.39 3.85
C ASP A 81 -9.62 -14.64 4.23
N VAL A 82 -8.86 -15.26 3.31
CA VAL A 82 -7.50 -15.74 3.56
C VAL A 82 -6.56 -15.15 2.52
N LEU A 83 -5.43 -14.59 2.98
CA LEU A 83 -4.39 -13.97 2.16
C LEU A 83 -3.02 -14.64 2.39
N THR A 84 -2.36 -15.05 1.31
CA THR A 84 -0.95 -15.47 1.23
C THR A 84 -0.09 -14.42 0.57
N ASP A 85 1.23 -14.57 0.75
CA ASP A 85 2.24 -13.78 0.05
C ASP A 85 1.98 -12.27 0.19
N VAL A 86 1.68 -11.86 1.43
CA VAL A 86 1.29 -10.50 1.73
C VAL A 86 2.53 -9.62 1.74
N THR A 87 2.60 -8.70 0.79
CA THR A 87 3.65 -7.70 0.66
C THR A 87 3.11 -6.35 1.13
N VAL A 88 3.85 -5.71 2.03
CA VAL A 88 3.51 -4.39 2.58
C VAL A 88 4.54 -3.36 2.09
N ASP A 89 4.05 -2.43 1.28
CA ASP A 89 4.82 -1.33 0.72
C ASP A 89 4.41 0.00 1.36
N PHE A 90 5.39 0.80 1.76
CA PHE A 90 5.17 2.15 2.25
C PHE A 90 5.56 3.14 1.16
N SER A 91 4.65 4.04 0.81
CA SER A 91 4.88 5.07 -0.20
C SER A 91 4.70 6.44 0.42
N ARG A 92 5.68 7.31 0.27
CA ARG A 92 5.64 8.69 0.76
C ARG A 92 5.89 9.64 -0.38
N GLY A 93 4.90 10.48 -0.68
CA GLY A 93 5.01 11.59 -1.61
C GLY A 93 5.09 12.90 -0.84
N TYR A 94 6.02 13.76 -1.22
CA TYR A 94 6.11 15.12 -0.70
C TYR A 94 5.93 16.08 -1.87
N TYR A 95 4.99 17.01 -1.72
CA TYR A 95 4.74 18.10 -2.65
C TYR A 95 4.74 19.41 -1.86
N ILE A 96 4.91 20.54 -2.55
CA ILE A 96 5.05 21.87 -1.95
C ILE A 96 3.85 22.22 -1.05
N LEU A 97 2.64 21.78 -1.41
CA LEU A 97 1.40 22.11 -0.70
C LEU A 97 0.82 20.94 0.09
N PHE A 98 1.12 19.71 -0.28
CA PHE A 98 0.58 18.51 0.32
C PHE A 98 1.64 17.42 0.38
N SER A 99 1.62 16.61 1.42
CA SER A 99 2.39 15.38 1.48
C SER A 99 1.46 14.23 1.75
N ASN A 100 1.74 13.06 1.19
CA ASN A 100 0.95 11.86 1.41
C ASN A 100 1.83 10.71 1.89
N GLN A 101 1.29 9.91 2.80
CA GLN A 101 1.89 8.69 3.32
C GLN A 101 0.89 7.56 3.14
N CYS A 102 1.21 6.60 2.29
CA CYS A 102 0.36 5.47 1.97
C CYS A 102 1.00 4.16 2.40
N VAL A 103 0.20 3.31 3.00
CA VAL A 103 0.49 1.90 3.21
C VAL A 103 -0.26 1.12 2.15
N ARG A 104 0.46 0.33 1.35
CA ARG A 104 -0.12 -0.54 0.33
C ARG A 104 0.11 -1.98 0.72
N VAL A 105 -0.95 -2.77 0.66
CA VAL A 105 -0.91 -4.20 0.90
C VAL A 105 -1.28 -4.89 -0.41
N SER A 106 -0.40 -5.79 -0.87
CA SER A 106 -0.64 -6.64 -2.03
C SER A 106 -0.47 -8.09 -1.63
N GLY A 107 -1.31 -8.99 -2.12
CA GLY A 107 -1.18 -10.41 -1.82
C GLY A 107 -2.08 -11.28 -2.68
N MET A 108 -2.01 -12.58 -2.45
CA MET A 108 -2.82 -13.57 -3.14
C MET A 108 -3.91 -14.08 -2.18
N GLY A 109 -5.17 -13.90 -2.55
CA GLY A 109 -6.31 -14.27 -1.71
C GLY A 109 -7.05 -15.47 -2.26
N VAL A 110 -7.72 -16.23 -1.38
CA VAL A 110 -8.65 -17.28 -1.81
C VAL A 110 -10.09 -16.76 -1.71
N PRO A 111 -10.90 -16.84 -2.77
CA PRO A 111 -12.31 -16.45 -2.74
C PRO A 111 -13.09 -17.19 -1.65
N ARG A 112 -13.97 -16.47 -0.94
CA ARG A 112 -14.81 -17.03 0.13
C ARG A 112 -15.61 -18.25 -0.30
N GLU A 113 -16.26 -18.17 -1.47
CA GLU A 113 -17.08 -19.25 -2.02
C GLU A 113 -16.31 -20.57 -2.14
N ARG A 114 -15.04 -20.51 -2.56
CA ARG A 114 -14.19 -21.70 -2.68
C ARG A 114 -13.68 -22.23 -1.36
N LEU A 115 -13.42 -21.36 -0.39
CA LEU A 115 -13.07 -21.77 0.97
C LEU A 115 -14.24 -22.50 1.64
N GLN A 116 -15.45 -21.96 1.52
CA GLN A 116 -16.65 -22.56 2.10
C GLN A 116 -16.93 -23.94 1.48
N GLY A 117 -16.90 -24.06 0.16
CA GLY A 117 -17.07 -25.36 -0.52
C GLY A 117 -16.01 -26.39 -0.14
N PHE A 118 -14.76 -25.98 0.10
CA PHE A 118 -13.70 -26.88 0.56
C PHE A 118 -13.90 -27.34 2.02
N LEU A 119 -14.26 -26.41 2.92
CA LEU A 119 -14.51 -26.72 4.33
C LEU A 119 -15.73 -27.60 4.52
N GLU A 120 -16.77 -27.40 3.71
CA GLU A 120 -17.97 -28.23 3.71
C GLU A 120 -17.66 -29.65 3.24
N ASN A 121 -16.92 -29.80 2.13
CA ASN A 121 -16.52 -31.12 1.62
C ASN A 121 -15.64 -31.90 2.60
N ARG A 122 -14.79 -31.23 3.39
CA ARG A 122 -13.97 -31.87 4.43
C ARG A 122 -14.72 -32.21 5.72
N ARG A 123 -15.92 -31.67 5.95
CA ARG A 123 -16.73 -31.99 7.13
C ARG A 123 -17.49 -33.31 6.98
N ILE A 124 -17.50 -33.88 5.78
CA ILE A 124 -18.25 -35.11 5.42
C ILE A 124 -17.38 -36.37 5.52
N TYR A 125 -16.09 -36.22 5.86
CA TYR A 125 -15.15 -37.32 6.10
C TYR A 125 -14.72 -37.39 7.57
#